data_AF-A0A0A9W009-F1
#
_entry.id   AF-A0A0A9W009-F1
#
_cell.length_a   1.000
_cell.length_b   1.000
_cell.length_c   1.000
_cell.angle_alpha   90.00
_cell.angle_beta   90.00
_cell.angle_gamma   90.00
#
_symmetry.space_group_name_H-M   'P 1'
#
loop_
_entity.id
_entity.type
_entity.pdbx_description
1 polymer ?
#
loop_
_entity_poly.entity_id
_entity_poly.type
_entity_poly.pdbx_seq_one_letter_code
_entity_poly.pdbx_strand_id
1 'polypeptide(L)'
;MVKRCRQVKVHVLIIDYLRGKFGRFGRKKKQEELLNDLLTHFKAIQKMYDLPVGDFPHMSKFRDTIVEMNIWEFPALDKKKLEKLDWVLSTGIPELIRTIPSINEQSDLGHSPSNQSMGPNDDVSTHHRGSSI
;
A
#
# COMPACT_ATOMS: atom_id res chain seq x y z
N MET A 1 -10.00 -3.35 -5.82
CA MET A 1 -10.81 -2.91 -4.65
C MET A 1 -9.96 -2.62 -3.42
N VAL A 2 -9.02 -3.50 -3.05
CA VAL A 2 -8.08 -3.28 -1.91
C VAL A 2 -7.45 -1.89 -1.89
N LYS A 3 -6.84 -1.44 -3.01
CA LYS A 3 -6.18 -0.12 -3.10
C LYS A 3 -7.13 1.02 -2.70
N ARG A 4 -8.37 1.00 -3.20
CA ARG A 4 -9.38 2.01 -2.88
C ARG A 4 -9.78 1.97 -1.41
N CYS A 5 -9.97 0.78 -0.84
CA CYS A 5 -10.29 0.63 0.58
C CYS A 5 -9.18 1.19 1.49
N ARG A 6 -7.91 0.95 1.14
CA ARG A 6 -6.77 1.53 1.87
C ARG A 6 -6.73 3.05 1.75
N GLN A 7 -6.92 3.58 0.56
CA GLN A 7 -7.00 5.03 0.35
C GLN A 7 -8.15 5.64 1.18
N VAL A 8 -9.33 5.01 1.20
CA VAL A 8 -10.46 5.44 2.03
C VAL A 8 -10.08 5.44 3.53
N LYS A 9 -9.42 4.39 4.01
CA LYS A 9 -8.90 4.35 5.40
C LYS A 9 -8.02 5.56 5.69
N VAL A 10 -7.06 5.85 4.82
CA VAL A 10 -6.14 7.00 4.98
C VAL A 10 -6.91 8.32 4.97
N HIS A 11 -7.84 8.53 4.03
CA HIS A 11 -8.68 9.73 3.98
C HIS A 11 -9.47 9.95 5.28
N VAL A 12 -10.09 8.89 5.80
CA VAL A 12 -10.88 8.95 7.04
C VAL A 12 -9.99 9.31 8.24
N LEU A 13 -8.80 8.71 8.33
CA LEU A 13 -7.84 8.99 9.40
C LEU A 13 -7.30 10.43 9.33
N ILE A 14 -7.05 10.95 8.13
CA ILE A 14 -6.65 12.35 7.94
C ILE A 14 -7.74 13.30 8.45
N ILE A 15 -8.99 13.08 8.01
CA ILE A 15 -10.10 13.97 8.39
C ILE A 15 -10.33 13.94 9.90
N ASP A 16 -10.36 12.77 10.54
CA ASP A 16 -10.56 12.68 11.99
C ASP A 16 -9.39 13.30 12.78
N TYR A 17 -8.15 13.09 12.32
CA TYR A 17 -6.97 13.73 12.92
C TYR A 17 -7.07 15.26 12.87
N LEU A 18 -7.39 15.83 11.70
CA LEU A 18 -7.52 17.28 11.54
C LEU A 18 -8.70 17.83 12.34
N ARG A 19 -9.86 17.16 12.27
CA ARG A 19 -11.06 17.48 13.05
C ARG A 19 -10.76 17.59 14.55
N GLY A 20 -9.96 16.67 15.08
CA GLY A 20 -9.53 16.67 16.49
C GLY A 20 -8.66 17.87 16.90
N LYS A 21 -8.13 18.67 15.96
CA LYS A 21 -7.32 19.87 16.24
C LYS A 21 -8.14 21.15 16.38
N PHE A 22 -9.46 21.10 16.12
CA PHE A 22 -10.31 22.29 16.20
C PHE A 22 -10.78 22.56 17.62
N GLY A 23 -10.77 23.84 18.00
CA GLY A 23 -11.39 24.32 19.23
C GLY A 23 -12.84 24.80 19.03
N ARG A 24 -13.40 25.44 20.06
CA ARG A 24 -14.74 26.05 20.01
C ARG A 24 -14.78 27.34 19.18
N PHE A 25 -13.68 28.06 19.09
CA PHE A 25 -13.57 29.36 18.42
C PHE A 25 -12.45 29.35 17.37
N GLY A 26 -12.45 30.34 16.47
CA GLY A 26 -11.36 30.55 15.51
C GLY A 26 -11.20 29.47 14.44
N ARG A 27 -12.25 28.67 14.18
CA ARG A 27 -12.16 27.46 13.35
C ARG A 27 -11.69 27.72 11.92
N LYS A 28 -12.16 28.79 11.27
CA LYS A 28 -11.72 29.16 9.91
C LYS A 28 -10.22 29.45 9.84
N LYS A 29 -9.71 30.30 10.74
CA LYS A 29 -8.27 30.58 10.85
C LYS A 29 -7.48 29.30 11.16
N LYS A 30 -8.01 28.45 12.05
CA LYS A 30 -7.37 27.18 12.38
C LYS A 30 -7.28 26.24 11.17
N GLN A 31 -8.32 26.17 10.35
CA GLN A 31 -8.30 25.39 9.12
C GLN A 31 -7.21 25.87 8.17
N GLU A 32 -7.09 27.18 7.96
CA GLU A 32 -6.02 27.76 7.14
C GLU A 32 -4.63 27.38 7.67
N GLU A 33 -4.40 27.50 8.99
CA GLU A 33 -3.14 27.07 9.64
C GLU A 33 -2.84 25.57 9.40
N LEU A 34 -3.83 24.70 9.61
CA LEU A 34 -3.67 23.25 9.42
C LEU A 34 -3.39 22.89 7.96
N LEU A 35 -3.99 23.60 7.00
CA LEU A 35 -3.78 23.35 5.57
C LEU A 35 -2.46 23.93 5.05
N ASN A 36 -1.94 24.98 5.69
CA ASN A 36 -0.60 25.49 5.42
C ASN A 36 0.50 24.52 5.90
N ASP A 37 0.27 23.80 7.00
CA ASP A 37 1.21 22.78 7.54
C ASP A 37 0.77 21.32 7.23
N LEU A 38 0.01 21.13 6.14
CA LEU A 38 -0.62 19.86 5.82
C LEU A 38 0.38 18.69 5.70
N LEU A 39 1.57 18.95 5.16
CA LEU A 39 2.62 17.93 5.01
C LEU A 39 3.07 17.37 6.36
N THR A 40 3.25 18.23 7.36
CA THR A 40 3.65 17.82 8.71
C THR A 40 2.56 16.95 9.34
N HIS A 41 1.29 17.32 9.15
CA HIS A 41 0.16 16.51 9.61
C HIS A 41 0.11 15.15 8.92
N PHE A 42 0.33 15.09 7.59
CA PHE A 42 0.39 13.82 6.87
C PHE A 42 1.49 12.91 7.41
N LYS A 43 2.71 13.44 7.64
CA LYS A 43 3.81 12.68 8.24
C LYS A 43 3.49 12.18 9.65
N ALA A 44 2.82 13.00 10.47
CA ALA A 44 2.40 12.61 11.81
C ALA A 44 1.39 11.45 11.76
N ILE A 45 0.37 11.56 10.89
CA ILE A 45 -0.64 10.51 10.68
C ILE A 45 0.01 9.23 10.15
N GLN A 46 0.94 9.36 9.21
CA GLN A 46 1.68 8.24 8.65
C GLN A 46 2.38 7.44 9.75
N LYS A 47 3.12 8.12 10.63
CA LYS A 47 3.84 7.49 11.73
C LYS A 47 2.89 6.92 12.80
N MET A 48 1.82 7.64 13.12
CA MET A 48 0.88 7.25 14.17
C MET A 48 0.12 5.96 13.84
N TYR A 49 -0.19 5.74 12.56
CA TYR A 49 -1.02 4.62 12.10
C TYR A 49 -0.25 3.61 11.23
N ASP A 50 1.08 3.75 11.13
CA ASP A 50 1.96 2.92 10.31
C ASP A 50 1.46 2.75 8.86
N LEU A 51 1.20 3.89 8.20
CA LEU A 51 0.56 3.90 6.89
C LEU A 51 1.58 3.98 5.75
N PRO A 52 1.38 3.25 4.64
CA PRO A 52 2.21 3.39 3.44
C PRO A 52 2.06 4.77 2.79
N VAL A 53 3.17 5.40 2.39
CA VAL A 53 3.16 6.71 1.68
C VAL A 53 2.27 6.67 0.44
N GLY A 54 2.29 5.56 -0.31
CA GLY A 54 1.55 5.42 -1.56
C GLY A 54 0.03 5.42 -1.42
N ASP A 55 -0.50 5.25 -0.21
CA ASP A 55 -1.94 5.30 0.05
C ASP A 55 -2.45 6.72 0.39
N PHE A 56 -1.54 7.70 0.60
CA PHE A 56 -1.91 9.10 0.88
C PHE A 56 -2.39 9.84 -0.38
N PRO A 57 -3.32 10.80 -0.23
CA PRO A 57 -3.78 11.61 -1.34
C PRO A 57 -2.71 12.60 -1.81
N HIS A 58 -2.82 13.03 -3.06
CA HIS A 58 -1.97 14.11 -3.57
C HIS A 58 -2.26 15.42 -2.83
N MET A 59 -1.22 16.04 -2.28
CA MET A 59 -1.34 17.17 -1.35
C MET A 59 -2.15 18.35 -1.90
N SER A 60 -1.86 18.81 -3.13
CA SER A 60 -2.61 19.91 -3.76
C SER A 60 -4.10 19.57 -3.89
N LYS A 61 -4.42 18.45 -4.55
CA LYS A 61 -5.80 18.00 -4.75
C LYS A 61 -6.58 17.86 -3.44
N PHE A 62 -5.94 17.30 -2.41
CA PHE A 62 -6.57 17.21 -1.09
C PHE A 62 -6.85 18.59 -0.51
N ARG A 63 -5.86 19.50 -0.55
CA ARG A 63 -5.99 20.88 -0.07
C ARG A 63 -7.10 21.64 -0.81
N ASP A 64 -7.11 21.58 -2.13
CA ASP A 64 -8.07 22.29 -2.99
C ASP A 64 -9.50 21.82 -2.72
N THR A 65 -9.68 20.53 -2.40
CA THR A 65 -10.99 19.98 -2.05
C THR A 65 -11.39 20.32 -0.61
N ILE A 66 -10.48 20.15 0.35
CA ILE A 66 -10.80 20.26 1.78
C ILE A 66 -10.97 21.71 2.26
N VAL A 67 -10.39 22.68 1.55
CA VAL A 67 -10.48 24.10 1.92
C VAL A 67 -11.92 24.63 1.82
N GLU A 68 -12.72 24.08 0.90
CA GLU A 68 -14.12 24.47 0.68
C GLU A 68 -15.09 23.85 1.71
N MET A 69 -14.60 22.91 2.53
CA MET A 69 -15.39 22.20 3.52
C MET A 69 -15.08 22.68 4.94
N ASN A 70 -16.05 22.57 5.85
CA ASN A 70 -15.83 22.85 7.28
C ASN A 70 -15.32 21.58 7.97
N ILE A 71 -14.00 21.44 8.15
CA ILE A 71 -13.41 20.19 8.66
C ILE A 71 -13.95 19.80 10.06
N TRP A 72 -14.33 20.79 10.87
CA TRP A 72 -14.90 20.57 12.20
C TRP A 72 -16.33 20.02 12.21
N GLU A 73 -17.04 20.05 11.08
CA GLU A 73 -18.42 19.54 10.95
C GLU A 73 -18.47 18.07 10.56
N PHE A 74 -17.33 17.48 10.16
CA PHE A 74 -17.28 16.04 9.92
C PHE A 74 -17.58 15.25 11.19
N PRO A 75 -18.28 14.11 11.06
CA PRO A 75 -18.51 13.21 12.18
C PRO A 75 -17.17 12.70 12.73
N ALA A 76 -17.15 12.41 14.03
CA ALA A 76 -16.05 11.69 14.64
C ALA A 76 -15.88 10.32 13.98
N LEU A 77 -14.63 9.85 13.93
CA LEU A 77 -14.34 8.49 13.51
C LEU A 77 -15.10 7.47 14.37
N ASP A 78 -15.92 6.66 13.70
CA ASP A 78 -16.54 5.49 14.30
C ASP A 78 -15.54 4.32 14.30
N LYS A 79 -15.01 4.00 15.47
CA LYS A 79 -14.03 2.93 15.66
C LYS A 79 -14.53 1.58 15.16
N LYS A 80 -15.83 1.28 15.32
CA LYS A 80 -16.40 0.01 14.84
C LYS A 80 -16.42 -0.07 13.32
N LYS A 81 -16.64 1.06 12.63
CA LYS A 81 -16.56 1.11 11.17
C LYS A 81 -15.11 0.96 10.69
N LEU A 82 -14.16 1.55 11.40
CA LEU A 82 -12.75 1.39 11.09
C LEU A 82 -12.28 -0.07 11.28
N GLU A 83 -12.67 -0.71 12.38
CA GLU A 83 -12.37 -2.13 12.64
C GLU A 83 -12.94 -3.04 11.54
N LYS A 84 -14.17 -2.78 11.08
CA LYS A 84 -14.75 -3.52 9.95
C LYS A 84 -13.98 -3.29 8.66
N LEU A 85 -13.54 -2.07 8.39
CA LEU A 85 -12.71 -1.77 7.22
C LEU A 85 -11.36 -2.51 7.29
N ASP A 86 -10.78 -2.59 8.48
CA ASP A 86 -9.53 -3.34 8.71
C ASP A 86 -9.73 -4.84 8.51
N TRP A 87 -10.83 -5.41 9.00
CA TRP A 87 -11.19 -6.80 8.75
C TRP A 87 -11.37 -7.10 7.25
N VAL A 88 -12.03 -6.20 6.50
CA VAL A 88 -12.17 -6.35 5.04
C VAL A 88 -10.79 -6.39 4.37
N LEU A 89 -9.84 -5.57 4.81
CA LEU A 89 -8.50 -5.50 4.24
C LEU A 89 -7.62 -6.69 4.60
N SER A 90 -7.68 -7.18 5.84
CA SER A 90 -6.81 -8.26 6.35
C SER A 90 -7.34 -9.66 6.07
N THR A 91 -8.66 -9.83 6.04
CA THR A 91 -9.30 -11.14 6.06
C THR A 91 -10.30 -11.28 4.93
N GLY A 92 -11.29 -10.39 4.84
CA GLY A 92 -12.41 -10.53 3.90
C GLY A 92 -11.99 -10.58 2.44
N ILE A 93 -11.14 -9.65 1.97
CA ILE A 93 -10.66 -9.67 0.59
C ILE A 93 -9.71 -10.84 0.31
N PRO A 94 -8.70 -11.14 1.15
CA PRO A 94 -7.86 -12.31 0.96
C PRO A 94 -8.62 -13.64 0.90
N GLU A 95 -9.64 -13.84 1.73
CA GLU A 95 -10.50 -15.03 1.68
C GLU A 95 -11.28 -15.09 0.37
N LEU A 96 -11.89 -13.99 -0.05
CA LEU A 96 -12.62 -13.93 -1.32
C LEU A 96 -11.71 -14.31 -2.50
N ILE A 97 -10.48 -13.81 -2.54
CA ILE A 97 -9.52 -14.11 -3.61
C ILE A 97 -9.23 -15.63 -3.68
N ARG A 98 -9.09 -16.32 -2.55
CA ARG A 98 -8.85 -17.78 -2.51
C ARG A 98 -10.03 -18.60 -3.05
N THR A 99 -11.25 -18.06 -2.96
CA THR A 99 -12.46 -18.76 -3.41
C THR A 99 -12.74 -18.60 -4.90
N ILE A 100 -12.01 -17.74 -5.62
CA ILE A 100 -12.21 -17.49 -7.05
C ILE A 100 -11.27 -18.42 -7.84
N PRO A 101 -11.79 -19.45 -8.55
CA PRO A 101 -10.97 -20.49 -9.18
C PRO A 101 -9.96 -19.95 -10.20
N SER A 102 -10.30 -18.88 -10.91
CA SER A 102 -9.51 -18.31 -12.00
C SER A 102 -8.35 -17.39 -11.57
N ILE A 103 -8.20 -17.07 -10.29
CA ILE A 103 -7.07 -16.26 -9.77
C ILE A 103 -5.92 -17.16 -9.27
N ASN A 104 -6.19 -18.44 -9.00
CA ASN A 104 -5.26 -19.37 -8.37
C ASN A 104 -4.24 -20.00 -9.35
N GLU A 105 -4.43 -19.87 -10.67
CA GLU A 105 -3.56 -20.48 -11.69
C GLU A 105 -2.37 -19.60 -12.12
N GLN A 106 -2.27 -18.35 -11.65
CA GLN A 106 -1.21 -17.42 -12.08
C GLN A 106 -0.02 -17.28 -11.10
N SER A 107 -0.04 -17.96 -9.95
CA SER A 107 1.04 -17.85 -8.96
C SER A 107 2.16 -18.90 -9.05
N ASP A 108 2.11 -19.85 -10.01
CA ASP A 108 3.02 -21.01 -10.04
C ASP A 108 3.98 -21.11 -11.26
N LEU A 109 4.14 -20.05 -12.07
CA LEU A 109 5.03 -20.08 -13.25
C LEU A 109 6.21 -19.11 -13.14
N GLY A 110 7.05 -19.29 -12.12
CA GLY A 110 8.19 -18.40 -11.86
C GLY A 110 9.48 -19.04 -11.35
N HIS A 111 9.66 -20.36 -11.46
CA HIS A 111 10.95 -21.00 -11.17
C HIS A 111 11.31 -22.03 -12.25
N SER A 112 12.02 -21.59 -13.29
CA SER A 112 12.76 -22.50 -14.17
C SER A 112 14.21 -22.61 -13.67
N PRO A 113 14.67 -23.79 -13.21
CA PRO A 113 16.09 -24.09 -13.18
C PRO A 113 16.54 -24.36 -14.62
N SER A 114 17.33 -23.46 -15.18
CA SER A 114 17.91 -23.61 -16.50
C SER A 114 18.91 -24.77 -16.54
N ASN A 115 18.51 -25.80 -17.29
CA ASN A 115 19.31 -26.62 -18.20
C ASN A 115 20.28 -27.69 -17.64
N GLN A 116 19.77 -28.93 -17.57
CA GLN A 116 20.55 -30.13 -17.89
C GLN A 116 19.94 -30.76 -19.15
N SER A 117 20.74 -30.93 -20.22
CA SER A 117 20.45 -31.89 -21.28
C SER A 117 21.61 -32.88 -21.41
N MET A 118 21.30 -34.15 -21.15
CA MET A 118 22.10 -35.35 -21.48
C MET A 118 22.43 -35.37 -22.98
N GLY A 119 23.65 -35.67 -23.46
CA GLY A 119 24.27 -37.00 -23.67
C GLY A 119 23.82 -37.66 -25.00
N PRO A 120 24.48 -38.68 -25.60
CA PRO A 120 25.86 -39.18 -25.44
C PRO A 120 26.59 -39.63 -26.77
N ASN A 121 27.88 -40.03 -26.65
CA ASN A 121 28.64 -41.02 -27.47
C ASN A 121 29.01 -40.68 -28.93
N ASP A 122 30.10 -41.10 -29.56
CA ASP A 122 31.38 -41.78 -29.26
C ASP A 122 32.18 -41.62 -30.57
N ASP A 123 33.47 -41.26 -30.56
CA ASP A 123 34.43 -41.97 -31.42
C ASP A 123 35.88 -41.79 -30.96
N VAL A 124 36.57 -42.92 -31.03
CA VAL A 124 37.92 -43.25 -30.59
C VAL A 124 38.92 -42.90 -31.69
N SER A 125 40.03 -42.22 -31.36
CA SER A 125 41.36 -42.63 -31.85
C SER A 125 42.53 -41.88 -31.20
N THR A 126 43.16 -42.55 -30.23
CA THR A 126 44.60 -42.83 -30.14
C THR A 126 45.63 -41.86 -30.79
N HIS A 127 46.58 -41.29 -30.01
CA HIS A 127 47.97 -41.79 -29.91
C HIS A 127 48.91 -40.88 -29.07
N HIS A 128 49.64 -41.53 -28.14
CA HIS A 128 51.06 -41.36 -27.76
C HIS A 128 51.64 -40.04 -27.20
N ARG A 129 51.90 -40.06 -25.88
CA ARG A 129 53.22 -40.16 -25.19
C ARG A 129 54.36 -39.20 -25.61
N GLY A 130 54.89 -38.45 -24.64
CA GLY A 130 56.34 -38.38 -24.38
C GLY A 130 57.06 -37.01 -24.41
N SER A 131 57.47 -36.57 -23.22
CA SER A 131 58.77 -35.99 -22.79
C SER A 131 59.59 -35.01 -23.64
N SER A 132 60.03 -33.95 -22.94
CA SER A 132 61.38 -33.33 -22.88
C SER A 132 62.15 -33.01 -24.16
N ILE A 133 62.54 -31.74 -24.29
CA ILE A 133 63.93 -31.22 -24.14
C ILE A 133 63.82 -29.75 -23.72
#